data_AF-A0A8G2FBA0-F1
#
_entry.id   AF-A0A8G2FBA0-F1
#
_cell.length_a   1.000
_cell.length_b   1.000
_cell.length_c   1.000
_cell.angle_alpha   90.00
_cell.angle_beta   90.00
_cell.angle_gamma   90.00
#
_symmetry.space_group_name_H-M   'P 1'
#
loop_
_entity.id
_entity.type
_entity.pdbx_description
1 polymer ?
#
loop_
_entity_poly.entity_id
_entity_poly.type
_entity_poly.pdbx_seq_one_letter_code
_entity_poly.pdbx_strand_id
1 'polypeptide(L)'
;MIDINRTIPTVLSRVASLEKSHGIRIATFKKDRHITIRRINKTTLHIARHGFTDAEYELDESKLKKEMKTLLKQEFPRSNKVHLSSVSNEE
;
A
#
# COMPACT_ATOMS: atom_id res chain seq x y z
N MET A 1 8.98 -8.45 -7.56
CA MET A 1 8.40 -7.27 -8.24
C MET A 1 7.10 -7.70 -8.89
N ILE A 2 6.03 -6.95 -8.71
CA ILE A 2 4.71 -7.24 -9.27
C ILE A 2 4.29 -6.11 -10.22
N ASP A 3 3.44 -6.44 -11.18
CA ASP A 3 2.86 -5.45 -12.08
C ASP A 3 1.93 -4.49 -11.32
N ILE A 4 1.93 -3.21 -11.68
CA ILE A 4 1.14 -2.17 -10.99
C ILE A 4 -0.37 -2.48 -11.03
N ASN A 5 -0.85 -3.06 -12.13
CA ASN A 5 -2.24 -3.51 -12.25
C ASN A 5 -2.55 -4.73 -11.36
N ARG A 6 -1.58 -5.62 -11.15
CA ARG A 6 -1.73 -6.77 -10.24
C ARG A 6 -1.48 -6.41 -8.78
N THR A 7 -0.87 -5.27 -8.50
CA THR A 7 -0.57 -4.81 -7.14
C THR A 7 -1.84 -4.58 -6.33
N ILE A 8 -2.84 -3.90 -6.90
CA ILE A 8 -4.11 -3.59 -6.23
C ILE A 8 -4.81 -4.87 -5.70
N PRO A 9 -5.15 -5.86 -6.55
CA PRO A 9 -5.82 -7.07 -6.08
C PRO A 9 -4.94 -7.90 -5.12
N THR A 10 -3.62 -7.94 -5.33
CA THR A 10 -2.71 -8.63 -4.40
C THR A 10 -2.69 -7.98 -3.02
N VAL A 11 -2.63 -6.65 -2.95
CA VAL A 11 -2.66 -5.92 -1.68
C VAL A 11 -4.00 -6.12 -0.99
N LEU A 12 -5.12 -6.03 -1.71
CA LEU A 12 -6.46 -6.29 -1.16
C LEU A 12 -6.59 -7.69 -0.55
N SER A 13 -6.23 -8.75 -1.28
CA SER A 13 -6.27 -10.11 -0.74
C SER A 13 -5.38 -10.29 0.48
N ARG A 14 -4.21 -9.64 0.46
CA ARG A 14 -3.23 -9.77 1.53
C ARG A 14 -3.67 -8.99 2.76
N VAL A 15 -4.23 -7.77 2.61
CA VAL A 15 -4.86 -6.98 3.68
C VAL A 15 -6.06 -7.71 4.29
N ALA A 16 -6.91 -8.32 3.46
CA ALA A 16 -8.05 -9.10 3.95
C ALA A 16 -7.59 -10.27 4.83
N SER A 17 -6.49 -10.92 4.46
CA SER A 17 -5.88 -12.04 5.18
C SER A 17 -4.85 -11.61 6.26
N LEU A 18 -4.61 -10.31 6.46
CA LEU A 18 -3.59 -9.78 7.38
C LEU A 18 -4.16 -9.63 8.79
N GLU A 19 -3.40 -10.13 9.76
CA GLU A 19 -3.63 -9.90 11.19
C GLU A 19 -3.18 -8.50 11.60
N LYS A 20 -3.72 -7.99 12.73
CA LYS A 20 -3.60 -6.58 13.17
C LYS A 20 -2.15 -6.08 13.37
N SER A 21 -1.16 -6.96 13.43
CA SER A 21 0.27 -6.60 13.63
C SER A 21 1.12 -6.64 12.35
N HIS A 22 0.51 -6.92 11.20
CA HIS A 22 1.21 -6.95 9.94
C HIS A 22 0.70 -5.86 8.98
N GLY A 23 1.61 -5.38 8.14
CA GLY A 23 1.35 -4.41 7.09
C GLY A 23 2.04 -4.79 5.79
N ILE A 24 1.76 -4.01 4.75
CA ILE A 24 2.34 -4.16 3.42
C ILE A 24 3.00 -2.85 3.04
N ARG A 25 4.25 -2.93 2.60
CA ARG A 25 4.97 -1.83 1.99
C ARG A 25 5.08 -2.05 0.49
N ILE A 26 4.67 -1.06 -0.28
CA ILE A 26 4.72 -1.02 -1.73
C ILE A 26 5.75 0.04 -2.10
N ALA A 27 6.92 -0.36 -2.56
CA ALA A 27 7.97 0.55 -2.98
C ALA A 27 8.15 0.53 -4.51
N THR A 28 8.62 1.64 -5.06
CA THR A 28 9.08 1.68 -6.46
C THR A 28 10.37 0.90 -6.64
N PHE A 29 10.71 0.62 -7.90
CA PHE A 29 11.97 -0.01 -8.26
C PHE A 29 13.20 0.69 -7.65
N LYS A 30 13.23 2.03 -7.67
CA LYS A 30 14.31 2.84 -7.09
C LYS A 30 14.23 2.99 -5.57
N LYS A 31 13.17 2.48 -4.92
CA LYS A 31 12.90 2.63 -3.47
C LYS A 31 12.76 4.07 -2.94
N ASP A 32 12.95 5.06 -3.81
CA ASP A 32 12.81 6.49 -3.53
C ASP A 32 11.38 6.89 -3.14
N ARG A 33 10.40 6.10 -3.58
CA ARG A 33 8.98 6.27 -3.26
C ARG A 33 8.37 4.97 -2.76
N HIS A 34 7.62 5.03 -1.66
CA HIS A 34 6.95 3.90 -1.08
C HIS A 34 5.65 4.27 -0.35
N ILE A 35 4.69 3.34 -0.38
CA ILE A 35 3.41 3.41 0.33
C ILE A 35 3.38 2.26 1.32
N THR A 36 3.08 2.55 2.57
CA THR A 36 2.94 1.58 3.65
C THR A 36 1.48 1.52 4.07
N ILE A 37 0.92 0.32 4.07
CA ILE A 37 -0.47 0.05 4.44
C ILE A 37 -0.43 -0.83 5.68
N ARG A 38 -1.04 -0.38 6.77
CA ARG A 38 -1.11 -1.10 8.05
C ARG A 38 -2.57 -1.29 8.44
N ARG A 39 -2.89 -2.43 9.02
CA ARG A 39 -4.24 -2.69 9.54
C ARG A 39 -4.31 -2.20 10.98
N ILE A 40 -5.09 -1.15 11.24
CA ILE A 40 -5.29 -0.61 12.60
C ILE A 40 -6.47 -1.33 13.25
N ASN A 41 -7.57 -1.49 12.51
CA ASN A 41 -8.80 -2.10 13.00
C ASN A 41 -9.34 -3.16 12.03
N LYS A 42 -10.50 -3.75 12.35
CA LYS A 42 -11.18 -4.70 11.45
C LYS A 42 -11.50 -4.08 10.09
N THR A 43 -11.89 -2.80 10.07
CA THR A 43 -12.28 -2.07 8.84
C THR A 43 -11.33 -0.94 8.49
N THR A 44 -10.64 -0.37 9.47
CA THR A 44 -9.74 0.78 9.28
C THR A 44 -8.31 0.34 8.99
N LEU A 45 -7.76 0.93 7.94
CA LEU A 45 -6.38 0.77 7.49
C LEU A 45 -5.67 2.13 7.56
N HIS A 46 -4.45 2.13 8.05
CA HIS A 46 -3.58 3.29 7.99
C HIS A 46 -2.75 3.21 6.72
N ILE A 47 -2.79 4.25 5.90
CA ILE A 47 -2.01 4.40 4.68
C ILE A 47 -1.04 5.55 4.87
N ALA A 48 0.26 5.26 4.82
CA ALA A 48 1.33 6.23 4.83
C ALA A 48 2.02 6.21 3.48
N ARG A 49 2.01 7.33 2.76
CA ARG A 49 2.71 7.49 1.48
C ARG A 49 3.93 8.38 1.65
N HIS A 50 5.01 7.99 1.01
CA HIS A 50 6.30 8.66 1.03
C HIS A 50 6.84 8.70 -0.39
N GLY A 51 6.91 9.88 -1.00
CA GLY A 51 7.31 9.98 -2.40
C GLY A 51 7.12 11.36 -3.00
N PHE A 52 6.07 11.54 -3.82
CA PHE A 52 5.77 12.88 -4.37
C PHE A 52 5.22 13.82 -3.31
N THR A 53 4.45 13.29 -2.36
CA THR A 53 3.95 14.03 -1.21
C THR A 53 3.88 13.08 -0.03
N ASP A 54 4.51 13.49 1.06
CA ASP A 54 4.43 12.81 2.34
C ASP A 54 3.09 13.07 2.99
N ALA A 55 2.29 12.02 3.12
CA ALA A 55 1.05 12.10 3.88
C ALA A 55 0.70 10.74 4.47
N GLU A 56 0.07 10.79 5.63
CA GLU A 56 -0.49 9.62 6.29
C GLU A 56 -1.96 9.89 6.61
N TYR A 57 -2.79 8.88 6.41
CA TYR A 57 -4.22 8.97 6.66
C TYR A 57 -4.82 7.59 6.88
N GLU A 58 -5.97 7.60 7.53
CA GLU A 58 -6.76 6.39 7.77
C GLU A 58 -7.86 6.25 6.72
N LEU A 59 -8.04 5.03 6.24
CA LEU A 59 -8.97 4.69 5.20
C LEU A 59 -9.64 3.37 5.50
N ASP A 60 -10.92 3.27 5.17
CA ASP A 60 -11.65 2.02 5.24
C ASP A 60 -11.23 1.04 4.13
N GLU A 61 -11.18 -0.26 4.43
CA GLU A 61 -10.82 -1.32 3.48
C GLU A 61 -11.64 -1.23 2.17
N SER A 62 -12.93 -0.90 2.28
CA SER A 62 -13.82 -0.70 1.13
C SER A 62 -13.35 0.40 0.18
N LYS A 63 -12.68 1.44 0.68
CA LYS A 63 -12.18 2.57 -0.12
C LYS A 63 -10.74 2.36 -0.61
N LEU A 64 -9.99 1.41 -0.01
CA LEU A 64 -8.59 1.12 -0.36
C LEU A 64 -8.37 0.89 -1.84
N LYS A 65 -9.25 0.11 -2.47
CA LYS A 65 -9.15 -0.19 -3.91
C LYS A 65 -9.16 1.07 -4.78
N LYS A 66 -10.04 2.02 -4.45
CA LYS A 66 -10.18 3.27 -5.21
C LYS A 66 -8.99 4.19 -4.95
N GLU A 67 -8.61 4.33 -3.68
CA GLU A 67 -7.46 5.14 -3.28
C GLU A 67 -6.15 4.63 -3.88
N MET A 68 -5.88 3.33 -3.80
CA MET A 68 -4.71 2.75 -4.46
C MET A 68 -4.65 3.07 -5.95
N LYS A 69 -5.78 3.02 -6.66
CA LYS A 69 -5.79 3.35 -8.09
C LYS A 69 -5.40 4.81 -8.33
N THR A 70 -5.87 5.73 -7.48
CA THR A 70 -5.50 7.15 -7.52
C THR A 70 -4.04 7.34 -7.16
N LEU A 71 -3.59 6.78 -6.03
CA LEU A 71 -2.21 6.86 -5.53
C LEU A 71 -1.23 6.30 -6.55
N LEU A 72 -1.48 5.12 -7.10
CA LEU A 72 -0.62 4.51 -8.12
C LEU A 72 -0.51 5.42 -9.36
N LYS A 73 -1.60 6.09 -9.76
CA LYS A 73 -1.58 7.02 -10.89
C LYS A 73 -0.84 8.33 -10.58
N GLN A 74 -0.95 8.84 -9.35
CA GLN A 74 -0.29 10.09 -8.93
C GLN A 74 1.19 9.88 -8.58
N GLU A 75 1.50 8.89 -7.74
CA GLU A 75 2.88 8.61 -7.30
C GLU A 75 3.70 7.85 -8.34
N PHE A 76 3.06 6.98 -9.15
CA PHE A 76 3.73 6.09 -10.09
C PHE A 76 3.21 6.18 -11.55
N PRO A 77 3.06 7.38 -12.15
CA PRO A 77 2.49 7.52 -13.49
C PRO A 77 3.27 6.81 -14.60
N ARG A 78 4.54 6.48 -14.38
CA ARG A 78 5.45 5.86 -15.36
C ARG A 78 6.01 4.50 -14.91
N SER A 79 5.66 4.02 -13.72
CA SER A 79 6.19 2.75 -13.21
C SER A 79 5.23 1.62 -13.55
N ASN A 80 5.71 0.63 -14.30
CA ASN A 80 4.91 -0.58 -14.59
C ASN A 80 5.02 -1.65 -13.49
N LYS A 81 6.10 -1.61 -12.70
CA LYS A 81 6.38 -2.62 -11.67
C LYS A 81 6.68 -1.96 -10.33
N VAL A 82 6.19 -2.59 -9.26
CA VAL A 82 6.45 -2.20 -7.87
C VAL A 82 6.97 -3.38 -7.06
N HIS A 83 7.61 -3.06 -5.96
CA HIS A 83 8.13 -4.00 -4.98
C HIS A 83 7.13 -4.08 -3.83
N LEU A 84 6.55 -5.27 -3.60
CA LEU A 84 5.80 -5.52 -2.37
C LEU A 84 6.73 -6.18 -1.34
N SER A 85 6.73 -5.64 -0.14
CA SER A 85 7.36 -6.22 1.04
C SER A 85 6.32 -6.28 2.15
N SER A 86 6.27 -7.37 2.90
CA SER A 86 5.52 -7.37 4.15
C SER A 86 6.33 -6.60 5.19
N VAL A 87 5.65 -5.79 5.99
CA VAL A 87 6.25 -5.14 7.16
C VAL A 87 5.55 -5.68 8.39
N SER A 88 6.31 -6.33 9.25
CA SER A 88 5.85 -6.78 10.55
C SER A 88 6.25 -5.73 11.56
N ASN A 89 5.31 -5.27 12.39
CA ASN A 89 5.70 -4.59 13.62
C ASN A 89 6.18 -5.69 14.57
N GLU A 90 7.46 -6.04 14.48
CA GLU A 90 8.16 -6.52 15.68
C GLU A 90 8.46 -5.24 16.48
N GLU A 91 7.70 -5.06 17.57
CA GLU A 91 8.10 -4.18 18.67
C GLU A 91 9.43 -4.64 19.28
#